data_AF-H1SCK8-F1
#
_entry.id   AF-H1SCK8-F1
#
_cell.length_a   1.000
_cell.length_b   1.000
_cell.length_c   1.000
_cell.angle_alpha   90.00
_cell.angle_beta   90.00
_cell.angle_gamma   90.00
#
_symmetry.space_group_name_H-M   'P 1'
#
loop_
_entity.id
_entity.type
_entity.pdbx_description
1 polymer ?
#
loop_
_entity_poly.entity_id
_entity_poly.type
_entity_poly.pdbx_seq_one_letter_code
_entity_poly.pdbx_strand_id
1 'polypeptide(L)' 'MNAQNVAGAIERVRPYAVDVSSGVEAAKGVKDHARIAAFVRAVRSADAG' A
#
# COMPACT_ATOMS: atom_id res chain seq x y z
N MET A 1 5.12 2.88 4.90
CA MET A 1 3.73 2.99 4.39
C MET A 1 3.14 1.59 4.28
N ASN A 2 1.86 1.38 4.60
CA ASN A 2 1.17 0.09 4.59
C ASN A 2 -0.28 0.27 4.09
N ALA A 3 -1.07 -0.80 4.09
CA ALA A 3 -2.45 -0.76 3.61
C ALA A 3 -3.36 0.22 4.38
N GLN A 4 -3.07 0.53 5.64
CA GLN A 4 -3.89 1.42 6.47
C GLN A 4 -3.69 2.90 6.16
N ASN A 5 -2.53 3.29 5.61
CA ASN A 5 -2.19 4.70 5.39
C ASN A 5 -1.91 5.08 3.93
N VAL A 6 -1.80 4.10 3.02
CA VAL A 6 -1.55 4.40 1.60
C VAL A 6 -2.69 5.16 0.93
N ALA A 7 -3.95 4.87 1.28
CA ALA A 7 -5.11 5.56 0.68
C ALA A 7 -5.08 7.06 0.96
N GLY A 8 -4.94 7.46 2.24
CA GLY A 8 -4.83 8.86 2.60
C GLY A 8 -3.56 9.55 2.08
N ALA A 9 -2.49 8.81 1.84
CA ALA A 9 -1.30 9.34 1.17
C ALA A 9 -1.58 9.64 -0.32
N ILE A 10 -2.26 8.74 -1.02
CA ILE A 10 -2.66 8.92 -2.42
C ILE A 10 -3.63 10.09 -2.57
N GLU A 11 -4.66 10.18 -1.74
CA GLU A 11 -5.65 11.26 -1.80
C GLU A 11 -5.01 12.65 -1.63
N ARG A 12 -4.04 12.78 -0.72
CA ARG A 12 -3.39 14.06 -0.42
C ARG A 12 -2.33 14.46 -1.43
N VAL A 13 -1.55 13.50 -1.92
CA VAL A 13 -0.36 13.78 -2.74
C VAL A 13 -0.65 13.59 -4.24
N ARG A 14 -1.64 12.76 -4.59
CA ARG A 14 -1.95 12.33 -5.97
C ARG A 14 -0.68 11.91 -6.73
N PRO A 15 0.12 10.96 -6.19
CA PRO A 15 1.37 10.56 -6.81
C PRO A 15 1.11 9.75 -8.10
N TYR A 16 2.08 9.76 -9.02
CA TYR A 16 2.04 8.91 -10.21
C TYR A 16 2.13 7.41 -9.88
N ALA A 17 2.94 7.05 -8.87
CA ALA A 17 3.11 5.68 -8.42
C ALA A 17 3.42 5.63 -6.93
N VAL A 18 3.14 4.48 -6.30
CA VAL A 18 3.50 4.19 -4.91
C VAL A 18 4.35 2.93 -4.85
N ASP A 19 5.45 2.99 -4.11
CA ASP A 19 6.32 1.85 -3.82
C ASP A 19 6.25 1.47 -2.34
N VAL A 20 6.33 0.17 -2.05
CA VAL A 20 6.31 -0.33 -0.68
C VAL A 20 7.24 -1.53 -0.51
N SER A 21 8.08 -1.48 0.52
CA SER A 21 8.94 -2.61 0.90
C SER A 21 8.52 -3.21 2.25
N SER A 22 8.95 -2.67 3.38
CA SER A 22 8.70 -3.26 4.71
C SER A 22 7.22 -3.25 5.14
N GLY A 23 6.41 -2.36 4.57
CA GLY A 23 4.98 -2.22 4.89
C GLY A 23 4.11 -3.42 4.53
N VAL A 24 4.66 -4.39 3.78
CA VAL A 24 4.00 -5.63 3.36
C VAL A 24 4.80 -6.87 3.77
N GLU A 25 5.74 -6.73 4.71
CA GLU A 25 6.54 -7.85 5.23
C GLU A 25 5.91 -8.45 6.48
N ALA A 26 5.97 -9.78 6.64
CA ALA A 26 5.65 -10.47 7.90
C ALA A 26 6.81 -10.40 8.90
N ALA A 27 8.05 -10.48 8.38
CA ALA A 27 9.30 -10.34 9.10
C ALA A 27 10.34 -9.70 8.15
N LYS A 28 11.48 -9.23 8.67
CA LYS A 28 12.50 -8.53 7.85
C LYS A 28 12.89 -9.36 6.62
N GLY A 29 12.59 -8.82 5.43
CA GLY A 29 12.88 -9.45 4.14
C GLY A 29 11.91 -10.55 3.71
N VAL A 30 10.89 -10.88 4.51
CA VAL A 30 9.88 -11.90 4.21
C VAL A 30 8.56 -11.22 3.87
N LYS A 31 8.20 -11.22 2.59
CA LYS A 31 6.94 -10.63 2.11
C LYS A 31 5.73 -11.47 2.52
N ASP A 32 4.66 -10.81 2.93
CA ASP A 32 3.38 -11.42 3.29
C ASP A 32 2.36 -11.19 2.16
N HIS A 33 1.87 -12.29 1.58
CA HIS A 33 0.92 -12.25 0.47
C HIS A 33 -0.40 -11.56 0.84
N ALA A 34 -0.90 -11.76 2.07
CA ALA A 34 -2.13 -11.12 2.52
C ALA A 34 -1.93 -9.61 2.70
N ARG A 35 -0.77 -9.18 3.20
CA ARG A 35 -0.44 -7.75 3.33
C ARG A 35 -0.24 -7.09 1.96
N ILE A 36 0.42 -7.76 1.02
CA ILE A 36 0.52 -7.28 -0.37
C ILE A 36 -0.88 -7.10 -0.96
N ALA A 37 -1.74 -8.11 -0.86
CA ALA A 37 -3.09 -8.04 -1.40
C ALA A 37 -3.91 -6.90 -0.76
N ALA A 38 -3.80 -6.72 0.56
CA ALA A 38 -4.43 -5.61 1.27
C ALA A 38 -3.91 -4.25 0.79
N PHE A 39 -2.60 -4.11 0.59
CA PHE A 39 -1.99 -2.89 0.09
C PHE A 39 -2.48 -2.55 -1.33
N VAL A 40 -2.46 -3.51 -2.25
CA VAL A 40 -2.93 -3.31 -3.64
C VAL A 40 -4.41 -2.93 -3.66
N ARG A 41 -5.25 -3.55 -2.81
CA ARG A 41 -6.67 -3.16 -2.69
C ARG A 41 -6.81 -1.72 -2.22
N ALA A 42 -6.09 -1.32 -1.18
CA ALA A 42 -6.15 0.05 -0.65
C ALA A 42 -5.71 1.10 -1.70
N VAL A 43 -4.67 0.80 -2.49
CA VAL A 43 -4.23 1.65 -3.60
C VAL A 43 -5.32 1.80 -4.66
N ARG A 44 -5.88 0.67 -5.13
CA ARG A 44 -6.94 0.68 -6.16
C ARG A 44 -8.21 1.39 -5.70
N SER A 45 -8.60 1.20 -4.45
CA SER A 45 -9.76 1.90 -3.88
C SER A 45 -9.56 3.41 -3.83
N ALA A 46 -8.33 3.88 -3.54
CA ALA A 46 -8.02 5.30 -3.52
C ALA A 46 -7.88 5.92 -4.93
N ASP A 47 -7.49 5.12 -5.93
CA ASP A 47 -7.36 5.57 -7.33
C ASP A 47 -8.73 5.63 -8.05
N ALA A 48 -9.69 4.81 -7.62
CA ALA A 48 -11.05 4.78 -8.17
C ALA A 48 -11.94 5.95 -7.70
N GLY A 49 -11.45 6.80 -6.78
CA GLY A 49 -12.14 7.98 -6.25
C GLY A 49 -11.59 9.30 -6.82
#